data_AF-A0A851KB22-F1
#
_entry.id   AF-A0A851KB22-F1
#
_cell.length_a   1.000
_cell.length_b   1.000
_cell.length_c   1.000
_cell.angle_alpha   90.00
_cell.angle_beta   90.00
_cell.angle_gamma   90.00
#
_symmetry.space_group_name_H-M   'P 1'
#
loop_
_entity.id
_entity.type
_entity.pdbx_description
1 polymer ?
#
loop_
_entity_poly.entity_id
_entity_poly.type
_entity_poly.pdbx_seq_one_letter_code
_entity_poly.pdbx_strand_id
1 'polypeptide(L)'
;APQVGQDFSLQQPQAKVTVAVGETLTLSCTTSGTAGPGPVMWLKGWGNGNTTIYDQSKQDPSSRVTRAVDRSDTDFTIHMRNFQPNDVGTYYCVKFVKGNTGDDEVFKHGRGTEVSVHEAALLPGMVAAAVVLCFLLLLGLFIALCIYRRKRQGRVGSPCPARTAARGSFSSVPLRCCAGTPSTSSEVLDAETSHVPSQQSSKEENDIHYADLQPLPPAMWRSRSPGTAPTEYASLRGAAK
;
A
#
# COMPACT_ATOMS: atom_id res chain seq x y z
N ALA A 1 47.44 -23.69 -20.35
CA ALA A 1 46.18 -22.95 -20.13
C ALA A 1 46.37 -22.01 -18.95
N PRO A 2 45.69 -20.84 -18.89
CA PRO A 2 45.57 -20.09 -17.64
C PRO A 2 44.86 -20.97 -16.60
N GLN A 3 45.27 -20.92 -15.34
CA GLN A 3 44.68 -21.77 -14.32
C GLN A 3 43.28 -21.23 -13.94
N VAL A 4 42.26 -22.07 -14.14
CA VAL A 4 40.90 -21.78 -13.66
C VAL A 4 40.92 -21.73 -12.13
N GLY A 5 40.38 -20.66 -11.56
CA GLY A 5 40.42 -20.39 -10.12
C GLY A 5 39.58 -21.37 -9.29
N GLN A 6 40.14 -22.55 -8.96
CA GLN A 6 39.43 -23.61 -8.23
C GLN A 6 39.17 -23.27 -6.75
N ASP A 7 39.91 -22.32 -6.18
CA ASP A 7 39.80 -21.92 -4.76
C ASP A 7 38.91 -20.68 -4.53
N PHE A 8 38.22 -20.17 -5.55
CA PHE A 8 37.40 -18.97 -5.39
C PHE A 8 36.09 -19.23 -4.60
N SER A 9 35.94 -18.57 -3.46
CA SER A 9 34.75 -18.59 -2.61
C SER A 9 34.07 -17.23 -2.60
N LEU A 10 32.73 -17.22 -2.63
CA LEU A 10 31.89 -16.02 -2.55
C LEU A 10 30.85 -16.30 -1.46
N GLN A 11 30.86 -15.47 -0.41
CA GLN A 11 30.03 -15.60 0.77
C GLN A 11 29.00 -14.47 0.81
N GLN A 12 27.73 -14.84 0.74
CA GLN A 12 26.59 -13.95 0.91
C GLN A 12 25.76 -14.51 2.10
N PRO A 13 26.04 -14.10 3.34
CA PRO A 13 25.59 -14.82 4.54
C PRO A 13 24.13 -14.55 4.92
N GLN A 14 23.57 -13.41 4.49
CA GLN A 14 22.18 -13.05 4.78
C GLN A 14 21.22 -13.80 3.85
N ALA A 15 20.44 -14.74 4.38
CA ALA A 15 19.38 -15.41 3.60
C ALA A 15 18.14 -14.52 3.44
N LYS A 16 17.74 -13.82 4.51
CA LYS A 16 16.66 -12.83 4.52
C LYS A 16 17.08 -11.58 5.30
N VAL A 17 16.56 -10.42 4.93
CA VAL A 17 16.72 -9.14 5.65
C VAL A 17 15.38 -8.40 5.62
N THR A 18 15.03 -7.73 6.72
CA THR A 18 13.84 -6.87 6.80
C THR A 18 14.26 -5.46 7.20
N VAL A 19 13.76 -4.44 6.51
CA VAL A 19 14.18 -3.02 6.66
C VAL A 19 12.94 -2.12 6.71
N ALA A 20 12.92 -1.03 7.48
CA ALA A 20 11.81 -0.09 7.43
C ALA A 20 11.93 0.87 6.22
N VAL A 21 10.80 1.45 5.81
CA VAL A 21 10.80 2.43 4.70
C VAL A 21 11.62 3.66 5.07
N GLY A 22 12.52 4.08 4.17
CA GLY A 22 13.42 5.22 4.37
C GLY A 22 14.74 4.89 5.08
N GLU A 23 14.90 3.70 5.68
CA GLU A 23 16.16 3.28 6.30
C GLU A 23 17.23 2.89 5.27
N THR A 24 18.40 2.43 5.75
CA THR A 24 19.48 1.93 4.90
C THR A 24 19.56 0.40 4.97
N LEU A 25 19.35 -0.26 3.83
CA LEU A 25 19.59 -1.69 3.65
C LEU A 25 21.10 -1.95 3.55
N THR A 26 21.60 -2.91 4.33
CA THR A 26 22.97 -3.44 4.21
C THR A 26 22.94 -4.86 3.63
N LEU A 27 23.58 -5.06 2.49
CA LEU A 27 23.72 -6.36 1.82
C LEU A 27 25.19 -6.79 1.82
N SER A 28 25.51 -7.82 2.60
CA SER A 28 26.86 -8.33 2.80
C SER A 28 27.30 -9.32 1.73
N CYS A 29 28.49 -9.10 1.19
CA CYS A 29 29.18 -10.06 0.33
C CYS A 29 30.68 -9.97 0.56
N THR A 30 31.35 -11.12 0.70
CA THR A 30 32.81 -11.19 0.74
C THR A 30 33.32 -12.30 -0.17
N THR A 31 34.55 -12.17 -0.66
CA THR A 31 35.19 -13.15 -1.54
C THR A 31 36.59 -13.51 -1.06
N SER A 32 36.98 -14.76 -1.28
CA SER A 32 38.32 -15.28 -0.99
C SER A 32 38.80 -16.22 -2.09
N GLY A 33 40.11 -16.45 -2.15
CA GLY A 33 40.77 -17.12 -3.28
C GLY A 33 40.78 -16.24 -4.54
N THR A 34 41.29 -16.80 -5.64
CA THR A 34 41.49 -16.08 -6.91
C THR A 34 40.57 -16.62 -7.99
N ALA A 35 39.90 -15.72 -8.73
CA ALA A 35 39.09 -16.02 -9.91
C ALA A 35 39.62 -15.27 -11.14
N GLY A 36 39.05 -15.55 -12.32
CA GLY A 36 39.41 -14.86 -13.55
C GLY A 36 39.16 -13.34 -13.53
N PRO A 37 39.75 -12.58 -14.46
CA PRO A 37 39.52 -11.14 -14.59
C PRO A 37 38.04 -10.87 -14.91
N GLY A 38 37.46 -9.88 -14.24
CA GLY A 38 36.03 -9.53 -14.35
C GLY A 38 35.49 -8.95 -13.04
N PRO A 39 34.41 -8.16 -13.06
CA PRO A 39 33.89 -7.47 -11.88
C PRO A 39 33.15 -8.40 -10.90
N VAL A 40 32.92 -7.89 -9.69
CA VAL A 40 31.82 -8.36 -8.81
C VAL A 40 30.74 -7.28 -8.81
N MET A 41 29.49 -7.67 -9.02
CA MET A 41 28.34 -6.78 -9.06
C MET A 41 27.23 -7.26 -8.12
N TRP A 42 26.32 -6.36 -7.76
CA TRP A 42 25.03 -6.73 -7.17
C TRP A 42 23.92 -6.65 -8.21
N LEU A 43 23.14 -7.72 -8.32
CA LEU A 43 21.93 -7.80 -9.15
C LEU A 43 20.70 -7.96 -8.25
N LYS A 44 19.57 -7.40 -8.68
CA LYS A 44 18.22 -7.71 -8.16
C LYS A 44 17.53 -8.63 -9.16
N GLY A 45 16.87 -9.69 -8.66
CA GLY A 45 16.26 -10.72 -9.50
C GLY A 45 17.29 -11.62 -10.20
N TRP A 46 16.80 -12.50 -11.08
CA TRP A 46 17.62 -13.45 -11.83
C TRP A 46 17.09 -13.65 -13.26
N GLY A 47 17.96 -14.12 -14.16
CA GLY A 47 17.63 -14.31 -15.57
C GLY A 47 17.27 -12.99 -16.30
N ASN A 48 16.45 -13.10 -17.34
CA ASN A 48 16.18 -12.01 -18.31
C ASN A 48 15.51 -10.75 -17.72
N GLY A 49 15.01 -10.82 -16.47
CA GLY A 49 14.39 -9.71 -15.75
C GLY A 49 15.24 -9.19 -14.57
N ASN A 50 16.54 -9.47 -14.56
CA ASN A 50 17.44 -8.93 -13.54
C ASN A 50 17.79 -7.46 -13.80
N THR A 51 18.18 -6.76 -12.73
CA THR A 51 18.62 -5.36 -12.78
C THR A 51 19.92 -5.21 -12.01
N THR A 52 20.93 -4.58 -12.60
CA THR A 52 22.17 -4.23 -11.89
C THR A 52 21.92 -3.12 -10.88
N ILE A 53 22.25 -3.40 -9.62
CA ILE A 53 22.05 -2.53 -8.45
C ILE A 53 23.34 -1.82 -8.05
N TYR A 54 24.47 -2.50 -8.19
CA TYR A 54 25.79 -1.90 -8.03
C TYR A 54 26.79 -2.52 -9.00
N ASP A 55 27.46 -1.67 -9.76
CA ASP A 55 28.55 -1.98 -10.67
C ASP A 55 29.66 -0.95 -10.44
N GLN A 56 30.82 -1.41 -9.96
CA GLN A 56 31.96 -0.55 -9.63
C GLN A 56 32.52 0.20 -10.85
N SER A 57 32.29 -0.30 -12.07
CA SER A 57 32.70 0.38 -13.32
C SER A 57 31.74 1.50 -13.74
N LYS A 58 30.54 1.56 -13.16
CA LYS A 58 29.47 2.52 -13.49
C LYS A 58 28.98 3.29 -12.26
N GLN A 59 29.90 3.62 -11.35
CA GLN A 59 29.54 4.25 -10.07
C GLN A 59 29.13 5.73 -10.23
N ASP A 60 27.82 5.95 -10.24
CA ASP A 60 27.19 7.27 -10.15
C ASP A 60 27.31 7.84 -8.72
N PRO A 61 27.91 9.03 -8.51
CA PRO A 61 28.01 9.67 -7.20
C PRO A 61 26.66 10.06 -6.56
N SER A 62 25.60 10.16 -7.36
CA SER A 62 24.23 10.44 -6.90
C SER A 62 23.43 9.18 -6.53
N SER A 63 24.00 7.99 -6.75
CA SER A 63 23.35 6.72 -6.43
C SER A 63 23.03 6.57 -4.95
N ARG A 64 21.85 6.02 -4.66
CA ARG A 64 21.46 5.57 -3.31
C ARG A 64 22.33 4.39 -2.82
N VAL A 65 23.04 3.72 -3.72
CA VAL A 65 23.80 2.49 -3.46
C VAL A 65 25.30 2.78 -3.44
N THR A 66 25.94 2.42 -2.33
CA THR A 66 27.36 2.72 -2.05
C THR A 66 28.09 1.48 -1.48
N ARG A 67 29.42 1.43 -1.61
CA ARG A 67 30.26 0.44 -0.92
C ARG A 67 30.16 0.62 0.61
N ALA A 68 30.36 -0.45 1.36
CA ALA A 68 30.68 -0.38 2.79
C ALA A 68 32.17 -0.12 3.02
N VAL A 69 33.04 -0.74 2.21
CA VAL A 69 34.49 -0.50 2.18
C VAL A 69 34.88 -0.09 0.76
N ASP A 70 35.11 1.21 0.55
CA ASP A 70 35.46 1.74 -0.76
C ASP A 70 36.69 1.04 -1.35
N ARG A 71 36.58 0.62 -2.61
CA ARG A 71 37.66 -0.02 -3.40
C ARG A 71 38.29 -1.27 -2.77
N SER A 72 37.61 -1.97 -1.86
CA SER A 72 38.05 -3.30 -1.43
C SER A 72 37.92 -4.32 -2.56
N ASP A 73 38.95 -5.16 -2.74
CA ASP A 73 38.95 -6.30 -3.68
C ASP A 73 38.36 -7.59 -3.09
N THR A 74 37.98 -7.59 -1.80
CA THR A 74 37.53 -8.78 -1.06
C THR A 74 36.25 -8.58 -0.26
N ASP A 75 35.93 -7.36 0.19
CA ASP A 75 34.58 -6.99 0.63
C ASP A 75 33.80 -6.36 -0.53
N PHE A 76 32.61 -6.90 -0.78
CA PHE A 76 31.62 -6.39 -1.73
C PHE A 76 30.30 -6.04 -1.04
N THR A 77 30.30 -5.81 0.27
CA THR A 77 29.13 -5.39 1.08
C THR A 77 28.65 -3.99 0.67
N ILE A 78 27.37 -3.81 0.32
CA ILE A 78 26.80 -2.52 -0.11
C ILE A 78 25.76 -1.97 0.87
N HIS A 79 25.66 -0.64 0.88
CA HIS A 79 24.63 0.14 1.58
C HIS A 79 23.69 0.79 0.56
N MET A 80 22.39 0.48 0.63
CA MET A 80 21.32 1.11 -0.15
C MET A 80 20.48 2.01 0.76
N ARG A 81 20.63 3.33 0.60
CA ARG A 81 19.96 4.35 1.42
C ARG A 81 18.52 4.60 0.96
N ASN A 82 17.67 5.06 1.88
CA ASN A 82 16.25 5.35 1.62
C ASN A 82 15.56 4.18 0.92
N PHE A 83 15.49 3.04 1.61
CA PHE A 83 14.89 1.81 1.10
C PHE A 83 13.37 1.97 0.94
N GLN A 84 12.85 1.71 -0.27
CA GLN A 84 11.44 1.90 -0.64
C GLN A 84 10.73 0.56 -0.87
N PRO A 85 9.38 0.51 -0.86
CA PRO A 85 8.63 -0.70 -1.24
C PRO A 85 9.02 -1.27 -2.61
N ASN A 86 9.36 -0.42 -3.59
CA ASN A 86 9.83 -0.86 -4.92
C ASN A 86 11.24 -1.49 -4.88
N ASP A 87 12.01 -1.30 -3.81
CA ASP A 87 13.29 -1.96 -3.59
C ASP A 87 13.13 -3.39 -3.07
N VAL A 88 11.96 -3.82 -2.57
CA VAL A 88 11.68 -5.22 -2.15
C VAL A 88 12.01 -6.25 -3.23
N GLY A 89 12.64 -7.36 -2.85
CA GLY A 89 12.98 -8.48 -3.74
C GLY A 89 14.26 -9.21 -3.35
N THR A 90 14.69 -10.17 -4.17
CA THR A 90 15.90 -10.96 -3.91
C THR A 90 17.12 -10.35 -4.61
N TYR A 91 18.19 -10.15 -3.85
CA TYR A 91 19.46 -9.57 -4.29
C TYR A 91 20.57 -10.63 -4.32
N TYR A 92 21.42 -10.60 -5.34
CA TYR A 92 22.51 -11.56 -5.55
C TYR A 92 23.84 -10.81 -5.73
N CYS A 93 24.86 -11.19 -4.96
CA CYS A 93 26.24 -10.83 -5.24
C CYS A 93 26.79 -11.79 -6.30
N VAL A 94 27.32 -11.26 -7.40
CA VAL A 94 27.71 -12.05 -8.58
C VAL A 94 29.12 -11.69 -9.02
N LYS A 95 30.02 -12.68 -9.04
CA LYS A 95 31.33 -12.61 -9.68
C LYS A 95 31.18 -12.96 -11.16
N PHE A 96 31.63 -12.05 -12.00
CA PHE A 96 31.77 -12.25 -13.44
C PHE A 96 33.23 -12.54 -13.80
N VAL A 97 33.44 -13.26 -14.90
CA VAL A 97 34.74 -13.43 -15.55
C VAL A 97 34.62 -13.13 -17.03
N LYS A 98 35.71 -12.67 -17.64
CA LYS A 98 35.77 -12.43 -19.08
C LYS A 98 35.73 -13.73 -19.87
N GLY A 99 34.67 -13.89 -20.65
CA GLY A 99 34.49 -14.99 -21.60
C GLY A 99 35.40 -14.87 -22.83
N ASN A 100 35.38 -15.88 -23.69
CA ASN A 100 36.27 -15.94 -24.87
C ASN A 100 36.01 -14.82 -25.90
N THR A 101 34.84 -14.17 -25.87
CA THR A 101 34.49 -13.01 -26.70
C THR A 101 34.93 -11.66 -26.10
N GLY A 102 35.32 -11.63 -24.82
CA GLY A 102 35.57 -10.39 -24.06
C GLY A 102 34.35 -9.84 -23.29
N ASP A 103 33.20 -10.51 -23.41
CA ASP A 103 32.01 -10.22 -22.60
C ASP A 103 32.17 -10.72 -21.15
N ASP A 104 31.37 -10.18 -20.23
CA ASP A 104 31.35 -10.62 -18.83
C ASP A 104 30.35 -11.75 -18.61
N GLU A 105 30.86 -12.97 -18.41
CA GLU A 105 30.09 -14.18 -18.13
C GLU A 105 29.96 -14.42 -16.62
N VAL A 106 28.82 -14.97 -16.16
CA VAL A 106 28.60 -15.28 -14.74
C VAL A 106 29.45 -16.49 -14.34
N PHE A 107 30.42 -16.28 -13.44
CA PHE A 107 31.28 -17.34 -12.91
C PHE A 107 30.73 -17.98 -11.64
N LYS A 108 30.26 -17.15 -10.70
CA LYS A 108 29.74 -17.60 -9.40
C LYS A 108 28.84 -16.54 -8.79
N HIS A 109 27.76 -16.95 -8.13
CA HIS A 109 26.88 -16.05 -7.39
C HIS A 109 26.66 -16.53 -5.96
N GLY A 110 26.29 -15.61 -5.07
CA GLY A 110 25.82 -15.93 -3.73
C GLY A 110 24.42 -16.57 -3.75
N ARG A 111 23.98 -17.07 -2.60
CA ARG A 111 22.69 -17.81 -2.48
C ARG A 111 21.45 -16.94 -2.70
N GLY A 112 21.62 -15.61 -2.72
CA GLY A 112 20.52 -14.65 -2.72
C GLY A 112 20.16 -14.20 -1.30
N THR A 113 19.77 -12.94 -1.17
CA THR A 113 19.22 -12.33 0.04
C THR A 113 17.84 -11.79 -0.29
N GLU A 114 16.80 -12.38 0.28
CA GLU A 114 15.43 -11.90 0.15
C GLU A 114 15.24 -10.69 1.07
N VAL A 115 14.92 -9.52 0.51
CA VAL A 115 14.69 -8.29 1.28
C VAL A 115 13.23 -7.90 1.26
N SER A 116 12.63 -7.73 2.43
CA SER A 116 11.26 -7.28 2.64
C SER A 116 11.18 -5.99 3.46
N VAL A 117 10.04 -5.29 3.37
CA VAL A 117 9.74 -4.14 4.24
C VAL A 117 9.16 -4.63 5.56
N HIS A 118 9.60 -4.04 6.67
CA HIS A 118 8.89 -4.05 7.95
C HIS A 118 8.04 -2.78 8.02
N GLU A 119 6.72 -2.95 8.14
CA GLU A 119 5.85 -1.85 8.55
C GLU A 119 5.90 -1.72 10.07
N ALA A 120 6.21 -0.51 10.55
CA ALA A 120 6.15 -0.17 11.96
C ALA A 120 4.68 -0.09 12.41
N ALA A 121 4.08 -1.26 12.67
CA ALA A 121 2.69 -1.39 13.06
C ALA A 121 2.41 -0.55 14.32
N LEU A 122 1.57 0.48 14.17
CA LEU A 122 1.07 1.26 15.31
C LEU A 122 0.34 0.31 16.25
N LEU A 123 0.96 0.01 17.39
CA LEU A 123 0.44 -0.93 18.38
C LEU A 123 -1.04 -0.62 18.66
N PRO A 124 -1.96 -1.61 18.61
CA PRO A 124 -3.40 -1.36 18.77
C PRO A 124 -3.75 -0.58 20.04
N GLY A 125 -2.97 -0.75 21.11
CA GLY A 125 -3.09 0.04 22.34
C GLY A 125 -2.81 1.55 22.17
N MET A 126 -1.88 1.96 21.30
CA MET A 126 -1.64 3.38 21.01
C MET A 126 -2.82 3.99 20.23
N VAL A 127 -3.34 3.27 19.24
CA VAL A 127 -4.51 3.70 18.46
C VAL A 127 -5.74 3.81 19.37
N ALA A 128 -6.00 2.78 20.19
CA ALA A 128 -7.07 2.79 21.17
C ALA A 128 -6.94 3.92 22.20
N ALA A 129 -5.73 4.17 22.74
CA ALA A 129 -5.48 5.24 23.69
C ALA A 129 -5.70 6.63 23.05
N ALA A 130 -5.24 6.85 21.82
CA ALA A 130 -5.48 8.09 21.08
C ALA A 130 -6.97 8.33 20.80
N VAL A 131 -7.71 7.28 20.43
CA VAL A 131 -9.17 7.33 20.22
C VAL A 131 -9.91 7.65 21.52
N VAL A 132 -9.59 6.97 22.63
CA VAL A 132 -10.20 7.23 23.95
C VAL A 132 -9.89 8.66 24.43
N LEU A 133 -8.64 9.12 24.29
CA LEU A 133 -8.26 10.48 24.65
C LEU A 133 -9.01 11.52 23.80
N CYS A 134 -9.17 11.27 22.51
CA CYS A 134 -9.96 12.12 21.62
C CYS A 134 -11.43 12.20 22.06
N PHE A 135 -12.08 11.07 22.36
CA PHE A 135 -13.45 11.05 22.89
C PHE A 135 -13.59 11.82 24.21
N LEU A 136 -12.65 11.65 25.16
CA LEU A 136 -12.67 12.38 26.43
C LEU A 136 -12.52 13.90 26.24
N LEU A 137 -11.66 14.34 25.32
CA LEU A 137 -11.48 15.76 24.98
C LEU A 137 -12.74 16.34 24.30
N LEU A 138 -13.36 15.60 23.38
CA LEU A 138 -14.60 16.01 22.71
C LEU A 138 -15.78 16.10 23.69
N LEU A 139 -15.91 15.15 24.61
CA LEU A 139 -16.92 15.16 25.68
C LEU A 139 -16.69 16.34 26.63
N GLY A 140 -15.45 16.59 27.05
CA GLY A 140 -15.09 17.74 27.88
C GLY A 140 -15.41 19.08 27.21
N LEU A 141 -15.08 19.22 25.93
CA LEU A 141 -15.43 20.40 25.12
C LEU A 141 -16.94 20.58 25.01
N PHE A 142 -17.69 19.51 24.76
CA PHE A 142 -19.15 19.55 24.65
C PHE A 142 -19.80 19.96 25.99
N ILE A 143 -19.36 19.40 27.11
CA ILE A 143 -19.84 19.78 28.46
C ILE A 143 -19.53 21.26 28.75
N ALA A 144 -18.32 21.73 28.44
CA ALA A 144 -17.93 23.13 28.60
C ALA A 144 -18.80 24.06 27.75
N LEU A 145 -19.06 23.70 26.48
CA LEU A 145 -19.97 24.42 25.58
C LEU A 145 -21.42 24.43 26.10
N CYS A 146 -21.92 23.32 26.63
CA CYS A 146 -23.25 23.24 27.24
C CYS A 146 -23.37 24.15 28.48
N ILE A 147 -22.36 24.15 29.38
CA ILE A 147 -22.32 25.03 30.54
C ILE A 147 -22.25 26.50 30.10
N TYR A 148 -21.41 26.82 29.11
CA TYR A 148 -21.28 28.16 28.54
C TYR A 148 -22.59 28.67 27.90
N ARG A 149 -23.28 27.82 27.11
CA ARG A 149 -24.59 28.18 26.52
C ARG A 149 -25.68 28.33 27.59
N ARG A 150 -25.74 27.43 28.59
CA ARG A 150 -26.64 27.60 29.75
C ARG A 150 -26.36 28.90 30.51
N LYS A 151 -25.10 29.26 30.75
CA LYS A 151 -24.71 30.52 31.42
C LYS A 151 -25.02 31.77 30.59
N ARG A 152 -24.95 31.69 29.25
CA ARG A 152 -25.44 32.73 28.33
C ARG A 152 -26.97 32.87 28.40
N GLN A 153 -27.71 31.75 28.36
CA GLN A 153 -29.18 31.73 28.38
C GLN A 153 -29.78 32.15 29.73
N GLY A 154 -29.11 31.83 30.84
CA GLY A 154 -29.50 32.25 32.19
C GLY A 154 -29.49 33.77 32.45
N ARG A 155 -29.10 34.60 31.46
CA ARG A 155 -29.21 36.06 31.51
C ARG A 155 -30.43 36.61 30.75
N VAL A 156 -31.33 35.75 30.25
CA VAL A 156 -32.46 36.14 29.37
C VAL A 156 -33.83 35.71 29.93
N GLY A 157 -33.92 35.04 31.09
CA GLY A 157 -35.23 34.65 31.63
C GLY A 157 -35.26 34.31 33.13
N SER A 158 -35.84 35.21 33.93
CA SER A 158 -36.54 34.94 35.21
C SER A 158 -37.04 36.26 35.84
N PRO A 159 -38.08 36.26 36.70
CA PRO A 159 -39.17 35.30 36.82
C PRO A 159 -40.57 35.98 36.80
N CYS A 160 -41.65 35.19 36.76
CA CYS A 160 -43.01 35.73 36.92
C CYS A 160 -43.25 36.24 38.36
N PRO A 161 -43.85 37.43 38.56
CA PRO A 161 -44.22 37.91 39.89
C PRO A 161 -45.53 37.24 40.35
N ALA A 162 -45.51 36.61 41.52
CA ALA A 162 -46.72 36.13 42.18
C ALA A 162 -47.41 37.27 42.93
N ARG A 163 -48.74 37.36 42.84
CA ARG A 163 -49.57 38.19 43.72
C ARG A 163 -50.91 37.51 44.00
N THR A 164 -51.23 37.36 45.28
CA THR A 164 -52.39 36.61 45.78
C THR A 164 -53.50 37.59 46.22
N ALA A 165 -54.73 37.08 46.34
CA ALA A 165 -55.97 37.73 46.82
C ALA A 165 -56.68 38.67 45.79
N ALA A 166 -58.02 38.68 45.68
CA ALA A 166 -59.03 37.73 46.20
C ALA A 166 -60.43 37.88 45.54
N ARG A 167 -61.25 36.81 45.68
CA ARG A 167 -62.72 36.79 45.84
C ARG A 167 -63.65 37.25 44.68
N GLY A 168 -64.16 36.24 43.95
CA GLY A 168 -65.46 36.20 43.24
C GLY A 168 -65.68 34.72 42.82
N SER A 169 -66.71 34.01 43.29
CA SER A 169 -68.09 33.96 42.75
C SER A 169 -68.11 33.66 41.25
N PHE A 170 -68.70 32.58 40.73
CA PHE A 170 -69.93 31.88 41.15
C PHE A 170 -69.88 30.32 41.00
N SER A 171 -70.99 29.66 41.38
CA SER A 171 -71.54 28.33 41.01
C SER A 171 -71.08 27.63 39.71
N SER A 172 -71.23 26.30 39.52
CA SER A 172 -71.57 25.17 40.42
C SER A 172 -71.42 23.81 39.70
N VAL A 173 -71.30 22.72 40.47
CA VAL A 173 -71.44 21.27 40.10
C VAL A 173 -72.87 20.98 39.55
N PRO A 174 -73.19 19.97 38.69
CA PRO A 174 -72.50 18.67 38.41
C PRO A 174 -72.32 18.22 36.93
N LEU A 175 -71.74 17.02 36.79
CA LEU A 175 -71.67 16.06 35.66
C LEU A 175 -72.79 16.09 34.59
N ARG A 176 -72.40 15.84 33.33
CA ARG A 176 -73.19 15.06 32.36
C ARG A 176 -72.33 14.45 31.24
N CYS A 177 -72.55 13.18 30.93
CA CYS A 177 -72.05 12.52 29.72
C CYS A 177 -73.20 12.33 28.73
N CYS A 178 -72.91 12.39 27.42
CA CYS A 178 -73.72 11.82 26.34
C CYS A 178 -72.81 11.44 25.16
N ALA A 179 -73.22 10.44 24.38
CA ALA A 179 -72.61 10.06 23.11
C ALA A 179 -73.63 10.21 21.97
N GLY A 180 -73.19 10.22 20.71
CA GLY A 180 -74.08 10.24 19.55
C GLY A 180 -73.36 10.28 18.21
N THR A 181 -73.55 9.24 17.39
CA THR A 181 -73.26 9.18 15.94
C THR A 181 -74.57 9.48 15.14
N PRO A 182 -74.67 9.35 13.79
CA PRO A 182 -74.50 8.12 12.99
C PRO A 182 -73.36 8.32 11.94
N SER A 183 -73.19 7.66 10.78
CA SER A 183 -73.96 6.73 9.90
C SER A 183 -72.94 5.98 8.99
N THR A 184 -73.17 4.91 8.20
CA THR A 184 -74.28 3.94 7.97
C THR A 184 -73.73 2.80 7.07
N SER A 185 -74.20 1.55 7.25
CA SER A 185 -74.21 0.45 6.25
C SER A 185 -72.87 -0.10 5.72
N SER A 186 -72.67 -1.41 5.51
CA SER A 186 -73.48 -2.62 5.79
C SER A 186 -72.60 -3.89 5.74
N GLU A 187 -73.14 -5.02 6.21
CA GLU A 187 -72.56 -6.37 6.15
C GLU A 187 -72.26 -6.88 4.73
N VAL A 188 -71.39 -7.89 4.60
CA VAL A 188 -71.75 -9.27 4.20
C VAL A 188 -70.61 -10.26 4.56
N LEU A 189 -70.97 -11.55 4.65
CA LEU A 189 -70.30 -12.65 5.35
C LEU A 189 -69.08 -13.30 4.66
N ASP A 190 -68.25 -13.94 5.49
CA ASP A 190 -67.55 -15.23 5.37
C ASP A 190 -67.16 -15.85 4.01
N ALA A 191 -65.88 -16.29 3.92
CA ALA A 191 -65.50 -17.60 3.36
C ALA A 191 -64.06 -17.99 3.75
N GLU A 192 -63.85 -19.26 4.13
CA GLU A 192 -62.52 -19.87 4.32
C GLU A 192 -62.14 -20.71 3.08
N THR A 193 -60.92 -20.58 2.55
CA THR A 193 -60.24 -21.58 1.71
C THR A 193 -58.73 -21.30 1.66
N SER A 194 -57.92 -22.35 1.56
CA SER A 194 -56.46 -22.32 1.52
C SER A 194 -55.88 -21.89 0.17
N HIS A 195 -54.61 -21.46 0.13
CA HIS A 195 -53.53 -22.12 -0.62
C HIS A 195 -52.15 -21.48 -0.33
N VAL A 196 -51.08 -22.19 -0.68
CA VAL A 196 -49.68 -21.96 -0.31
C VAL A 196 -48.83 -22.06 -1.60
N PRO A 197 -47.89 -21.13 -1.88
CA PRO A 197 -46.49 -21.46 -1.59
C PRO A 197 -45.61 -20.31 -1.05
N SER A 198 -44.57 -20.75 -0.35
CA SER A 198 -43.46 -19.97 0.20
C SER A 198 -42.64 -19.18 -0.82
N GLN A 199 -42.12 -18.03 -0.39
CA GLN A 199 -40.81 -17.53 -0.84
C GLN A 199 -39.82 -17.51 0.33
N GLN A 200 -38.62 -18.03 0.10
CA GLN A 200 -37.47 -17.79 0.97
C GLN A 200 -36.87 -16.43 0.61
N SER A 201 -36.50 -15.64 1.63
CA SER A 201 -35.74 -14.41 1.40
C SER A 201 -34.38 -14.75 0.79
N SER A 202 -34.16 -14.31 -0.45
CA SER A 202 -32.91 -14.51 -1.17
C SER A 202 -31.79 -13.66 -0.58
N LYS A 203 -30.67 -14.32 -0.27
CA LYS A 203 -29.40 -13.69 0.11
C LYS A 203 -28.92 -12.83 -1.06
N GLU A 204 -28.79 -11.52 -0.86
CA GLU A 204 -28.47 -10.59 -1.95
C GLU A 204 -27.03 -10.77 -2.47
N GLU A 205 -26.88 -10.46 -3.76
CA GLU A 205 -25.81 -10.88 -4.65
C GLU A 205 -24.81 -9.74 -4.87
N ASN A 206 -23.53 -10.05 -5.05
CA ASN A 206 -22.51 -9.03 -5.33
C ASN A 206 -21.37 -9.60 -6.18
N ASP A 207 -21.73 -10.32 -7.24
CA ASP A 207 -20.77 -10.85 -8.22
C ASP A 207 -20.24 -9.72 -9.11
N ILE A 208 -18.98 -9.33 -8.87
CA ILE A 208 -18.29 -8.30 -9.63
C ILE A 208 -17.77 -8.94 -10.93
N HIS A 209 -18.58 -8.86 -11.99
CA HIS A 209 -18.24 -9.38 -13.31
C HIS A 209 -17.01 -8.64 -13.88
N TYR A 210 -15.82 -9.25 -13.79
CA TYR A 210 -14.62 -8.74 -14.42
C TYR A 210 -14.69 -8.93 -15.95
N ALA A 211 -14.14 -7.99 -16.71
CA ALA A 211 -14.14 -8.06 -18.18
C ALA A 211 -13.08 -9.05 -18.68
N ASP A 212 -13.50 -10.05 -19.46
CA ASP A 212 -12.61 -11.06 -20.02
C ASP A 212 -11.73 -10.45 -21.14
N LEU A 213 -10.42 -10.40 -20.91
CA LEU A 213 -9.47 -9.75 -21.82
C LEU A 213 -9.07 -10.72 -22.94
N GLN A 214 -9.85 -10.69 -24.04
CA GLN A 214 -9.54 -11.44 -25.25
C GLN A 214 -8.09 -11.20 -25.72
N PRO A 215 -7.29 -12.26 -25.89
CA PRO A 215 -5.96 -12.13 -26.49
C PRO A 215 -6.06 -11.63 -27.93
N LEU A 216 -5.37 -10.51 -28.23
CA LEU A 216 -5.19 -10.07 -29.61
C LEU A 216 -4.44 -11.15 -30.41
N PRO A 217 -4.85 -11.45 -31.66
CA PRO A 217 -4.17 -12.46 -32.46
C PRO A 217 -2.71 -12.05 -32.72
N PRO A 218 -1.76 -13.01 -32.74
CA PRO A 218 -0.36 -12.71 -32.93
C PRO A 218 -0.13 -12.03 -34.29
N ALA A 219 0.59 -10.91 -34.28
CA ALA A 219 0.97 -10.21 -35.50
C ALA A 219 1.72 -11.18 -36.42
N MET A 220 1.24 -11.32 -37.66
CA MET A 220 1.82 -12.23 -38.65
C MET A 220 3.18 -11.68 -39.11
N TRP A 221 4.25 -12.08 -38.42
CA TRP A 221 5.63 -11.74 -38.75
C TRP A 221 6.03 -12.34 -40.08
N ARG A 222 5.77 -11.59 -41.16
CA ARG A 222 6.08 -11.96 -42.53
C ARG A 222 7.60 -12.06 -42.69
N SER A 223 8.11 -13.29 -42.76
CA SER A 223 9.53 -13.62 -42.91
C SER A 223 10.19 -12.80 -44.01
N ARG A 224 11.06 -11.85 -43.65
CA ARG A 224 11.85 -11.07 -44.61
C ARG A 224 13.19 -11.77 -44.84
N SER A 225 13.30 -12.51 -45.93
CA SER A 225 14.56 -13.03 -46.45
C SER A 225 15.58 -11.89 -46.70
N PRO A 226 16.89 -12.15 -46.58
CA PRO A 226 17.91 -11.10 -46.59
C PRO A 226 18.14 -10.52 -47.99
N GLY A 227 18.37 -9.20 -48.09
CA GLY A 227 18.79 -8.55 -49.33
C GLY A 227 18.28 -7.12 -49.56
N THR A 228 18.67 -6.16 -48.72
CA THR A 228 18.61 -4.72 -49.07
C THR A 228 19.70 -3.96 -48.31
N ALA A 229 20.37 -3.00 -48.95
CA ALA A 229 21.49 -2.26 -48.38
C ALA A 229 21.03 -1.18 -47.36
N PRO A 230 21.91 -0.68 -46.47
CA PRO A 230 21.58 0.37 -45.53
C PRO A 230 21.30 1.70 -46.22
N THR A 231 20.23 2.39 -45.84
CA THR A 231 19.97 3.78 -46.25
C THR A 231 20.81 4.75 -45.43
N GLU A 232 21.62 5.54 -46.12
CA GLU A 232 22.45 6.63 -45.58
C GLU A 232 21.61 7.70 -44.85
N TYR A 233 22.06 8.16 -43.67
CA TYR A 233 21.39 9.21 -42.90
C TYR A 233 22.14 10.54 -43.03
N ALA A 234 21.55 11.50 -43.74
CA ALA A 234 22.17 12.78 -44.04
C ALA A 234 22.35 13.66 -42.79
N SER A 235 23.59 14.05 -42.48
CA SER A 235 23.91 14.95 -41.36
C SER A 235 23.79 16.43 -41.79
N LEU A 236 22.70 17.09 -41.40
CA LEU A 236 22.53 18.52 -41.60
C LEU A 236 23.34 19.32 -40.56
N ARG A 237 24.43 19.95 -40.99
CA ARG A 237 25.15 20.96 -40.19
C ARG A 237 24.43 22.31 -40.29
N GLY A 238 23.84 22.77 -39.18
CA GLY A 238 23.45 24.17 -39.04
C GLY A 238 24.67 25.07 -38.81
N ALA A 239 24.83 26.12 -39.61
CA ALA A 239 25.82 27.16 -39.37
C ALA A 239 25.22 28.27 -38.50
N ALA A 240 25.87 28.60 -37.38
CA ALA A 240 25.55 29.79 -36.59
C ALA A 240 26.25 31.02 -37.19
N LYS A 241 25.64 32.20 -37.01
CA LYS A 241 26.15 33.52 -37.39
C LYS A 241 25.67 34.56 -36.37
#